data_AF-A0A3D4BHM1-F1
#
_entry.id   AF-A0A3D4BHM1-F1
#
_cell.length_a   1.000
_cell.length_b   1.000
_cell.length_c   1.000
_cell.angle_alpha   90.00
_cell.angle_beta   90.00
_cell.angle_gamma   90.00
#
_symmetry.space_group_name_H-M   'P 1'
#
loop_
_entity.id
_entity.type
_entity.pdbx_description
1 polymer ?
#
loop_
_entity_poly.entity_id
_entity_poly.type
_entity_poly.pdbx_seq_one_letter_code
_entity_poly.pdbx_strand_id
1 'polypeptide(L)'
;MENQVYNWLVKKGTIIFRKNGDFITLQLDYENGESCLLTRSDNDEVVQLLTKIASQIWENPNYEKKPYTKQLYAKIDNDYYWKIDGSKLLLRYNEIENATEIRIKENKELNIEINYIVEIIQILEHLNR
;
A
#
# COMPACT_ATOMS: atom_id res chain seq x y z
N MET A 1 -18.37 13.53 2.85
CA MET A 1 -18.30 12.07 2.64
C MET A 1 -17.57 11.49 3.83
N GLU A 2 -18.12 10.46 4.47
CA GLU A 2 -17.45 9.80 5.59
C GLU A 2 -16.10 9.24 5.15
N ASN A 3 -15.07 9.45 5.98
CA ASN A 3 -13.77 8.82 5.82
C ASN A 3 -13.96 7.31 6.06
N GLN A 4 -14.14 6.54 4.98
CA GLN A 4 -14.22 5.10 5.08
C GLN A 4 -12.88 4.55 5.59
N VAL A 5 -12.94 3.86 6.72
CA VAL A 5 -11.80 3.18 7.36
C VAL A 5 -11.95 1.70 7.11
N TYR A 6 -10.91 1.10 6.53
CA TYR A 6 -10.83 -0.32 6.26
C TYR A 6 -9.72 -0.90 7.14
N ASN A 7 -10.06 -1.80 8.05
CA ASN A 7 -9.12 -2.49 8.93
C ASN A 7 -9.02 -3.95 8.48
N TRP A 8 -7.82 -4.39 8.13
CA TRP A 8 -7.53 -5.76 7.70
C TRP A 8 -6.59 -6.41 8.70
N LEU A 9 -7.07 -7.41 9.43
CA LEU A 9 -6.24 -8.25 10.28
C LEU A 9 -5.49 -9.24 9.39
N VAL A 10 -4.16 -9.24 9.46
CA VAL A 10 -3.30 -10.08 8.64
C VAL A 10 -2.27 -10.78 9.53
N LYS A 11 -1.39 -11.59 8.96
CA LYS A 11 -0.32 -12.20 9.74
C LYS A 11 0.62 -11.09 10.28
N LYS A 12 0.95 -11.18 11.57
CA LYS A 12 1.89 -10.30 12.30
C LYS A 12 1.45 -8.83 12.44
N GLY A 13 0.19 -8.50 12.17
CA GLY A 13 -0.32 -7.15 12.42
C GLY A 13 -1.65 -6.84 11.77
N THR A 14 -2.01 -5.57 11.82
CA THR A 14 -3.20 -5.00 11.18
C THR A 14 -2.77 -3.95 10.17
N ILE A 15 -3.44 -3.95 9.02
CA ILE A 15 -3.29 -2.92 7.99
C ILE A 15 -4.55 -2.08 7.97
N ILE A 16 -4.38 -0.76 7.99
CA ILE A 16 -5.48 0.19 8.00
C ILE A 16 -5.37 1.07 6.76
N PHE A 17 -6.39 1.05 5.91
CA PHE A 17 -6.53 1.95 4.77
C PHE A 17 -7.66 2.94 5.02
N ARG A 18 -7.40 4.21 4.73
CA ARG A 18 -8.40 5.29 4.83
C ARG A 18 -8.35 6.14 3.58
N LYS A 19 -9.50 6.44 2.97
CA LYS A 19 -9.57 7.51 1.98
C LYS A 19 -9.51 8.85 2.70
N ASN A 20 -8.52 9.68 2.38
CA ASN A 20 -8.33 10.99 2.98
C ASN A 20 -8.18 12.06 1.89
N GLY A 21 -9.30 12.66 1.49
CA GLY A 21 -9.36 13.55 0.33
C GLY A 21 -8.89 12.83 -0.93
N ASP A 22 -7.79 13.31 -1.51
CA ASP A 22 -7.17 12.79 -2.73
C ASP A 22 -6.03 11.79 -2.46
N PHE A 23 -5.87 11.38 -1.20
CA PHE A 23 -4.85 10.43 -0.76
C PHE A 23 -5.50 9.16 -0.21
N ILE A 24 -4.73 8.07 -0.25
CA ILE A 24 -5.00 6.87 0.54
C ILE A 24 -4.02 6.88 1.71
N THR A 25 -4.54 7.01 2.93
CA THR A 25 -3.74 6.84 4.14
C THR A 25 -3.56 5.35 4.42
N LEU A 26 -2.31 4.90 4.48
CA LEU A 26 -1.92 3.56 4.90
C LEU A 26 -1.30 3.65 6.29
N GLN A 27 -1.82 2.88 7.23
CA GLN A 27 -1.21 2.69 8.54
C GLN A 27 -0.96 1.19 8.81
N LEU A 28 0.20 0.89 9.39
CA LEU A 28 0.56 -0.46 9.82
C LEU A 28 0.68 -0.52 11.34
N ASP A 29 -0.05 -1.45 11.95
CA ASP A 29 0.10 -1.77 13.36
C ASP A 29 0.66 -3.19 13.52
N TYR A 30 1.89 -3.30 13.99
CA TYR A 30 2.59 -4.57 14.11
C TYR A 30 2.29 -5.19 15.48
N GLU A 31 1.77 -6.42 15.49
CA GLU A 31 1.42 -7.09 16.75
C GLU A 31 2.65 -7.59 17.50
N ASN A 32 3.69 -8.09 16.82
CA ASN A 32 4.90 -8.66 17.44
C ASN A 32 6.13 -8.66 16.48
N GLY A 33 6.27 -7.66 15.61
CA GLY A 33 7.34 -7.65 14.60
C GLY A 33 7.61 -6.29 13.97
N GLU A 34 8.34 -6.30 12.86
CA GLU A 34 8.70 -5.10 12.09
C GLU A 34 7.91 -4.96 10.77
N SER A 35 6.94 -5.84 10.53
CA SER A 35 6.22 -5.96 9.25
C SER A 35 4.85 -6.63 9.42
N CYS A 36 3.92 -6.32 8.51
CA CYS A 36 2.73 -7.14 8.29
C CYS A 36 2.97 -8.11 7.13
N LEU A 37 2.27 -9.25 7.14
CA LEU A 37 2.37 -10.29 6.12
C LEU A 37 1.00 -10.55 5.50
N LEU A 38 0.91 -10.31 4.20
CA LEU A 38 -0.25 -10.58 3.36
C LEU A 38 -0.14 -11.98 2.78
N THR A 39 -1.05 -12.88 3.17
CA THR A 39 -1.27 -14.12 2.42
C THR A 39 -1.77 -13.80 1.02
N ARG A 40 -1.84 -14.82 0.15
CA ARG A 40 -2.38 -14.65 -1.20
C ARG A 40 -3.78 -14.05 -1.22
N SER A 41 -4.66 -14.51 -0.32
CA SER A 41 -6.03 -14.01 -0.19
C SER A 41 -6.05 -12.57 0.31
N ASP A 42 -5.24 -12.25 1.33
CA ASP A 42 -5.14 -10.88 1.85
C ASP A 42 -4.67 -9.92 0.75
N ASN A 43 -3.71 -10.37 -0.07
CA ASN A 43 -3.15 -9.58 -1.15
C ASN A 43 -4.19 -9.28 -2.24
N ASP A 44 -4.95 -10.29 -2.68
CA ASP A 44 -6.05 -10.11 -3.65
C ASP A 44 -7.12 -9.12 -3.12
N GLU A 45 -7.48 -9.24 -1.85
CA GLU A 45 -8.45 -8.36 -1.20
C GLU A 45 -7.93 -6.92 -1.07
N VAL A 46 -6.66 -6.74 -0.68
CA VAL A 46 -6.02 -5.43 -0.61
C VAL A 46 -5.92 -4.78 -1.98
N VAL A 47 -5.55 -5.54 -3.03
CA VAL A 47 -5.51 -5.05 -4.41
C VAL A 47 -6.88 -4.55 -4.86
N GLN A 48 -7.94 -5.32 -4.60
CA GLN A 48 -9.31 -4.92 -4.94
C GLN A 48 -9.73 -3.65 -4.19
N LEU A 49 -9.41 -3.56 -2.89
CA LEU A 49 -9.70 -2.40 -2.07
C LEU A 49 -8.99 -1.14 -2.57
N LEU A 50 -7.67 -1.23 -2.80
CA LEU A 50 -6.87 -0.12 -3.28
C LEU A 50 -7.33 0.35 -4.65
N THR A 51 -7.64 -0.58 -5.56
CA THR A 51 -8.20 -0.28 -6.88
C THR A 51 -9.51 0.48 -6.75
N LYS A 52 -10.43 0.00 -5.89
CA LYS A 52 -11.72 0.67 -5.65
C LYS A 52 -11.53 2.10 -5.14
N ILE A 53 -10.69 2.31 -4.13
CA ILE A 53 -10.47 3.65 -3.55
C ILE A 53 -9.78 4.55 -4.58
N ALA A 54 -8.78 4.04 -5.31
CA ALA A 54 -8.06 4.79 -6.33
C ALA A 54 -9.00 5.26 -7.45
N SER A 55 -9.89 4.39 -7.95
CA SER A 55 -10.90 4.76 -8.94
C SER A 55 -11.82 5.87 -8.43
N GLN A 56 -12.27 5.80 -7.17
CA GLN A 56 -13.11 6.84 -6.58
C GLN A 56 -12.40 8.20 -6.45
N ILE A 57 -11.07 8.23 -6.30
CA ILE A 57 -10.30 9.48 -6.29
C ILE A 57 -10.10 9.96 -7.73
N TRP A 58 -9.72 9.06 -8.64
CA TRP A 58 -9.46 9.39 -10.05
C TRP A 58 -10.68 9.94 -10.80
N GLU A 59 -11.88 9.43 -10.48
CA GLU A 59 -13.15 9.85 -11.06
C GLU A 59 -13.71 11.13 -10.41
N ASN A 60 -13.15 11.59 -9.30
CA ASN A 60 -13.57 12.84 -8.67
C ASN A 60 -13.30 14.02 -9.62
N PRO A 61 -14.32 14.79 -10.05
CA PRO A 61 -14.13 15.91 -10.98
C PRO A 61 -13.25 17.04 -10.40
N ASN A 62 -13.12 17.11 -9.08
CA ASN A 62 -12.30 18.10 -8.40
C ASN A 62 -10.85 17.62 -8.18
N TYR A 63 -10.53 16.37 -8.50
CA TYR A 63 -9.18 15.84 -8.34
C TYR A 63 -8.27 16.35 -9.47
N GLU A 64 -7.18 17.01 -9.09
CA GLU A 64 -6.15 17.43 -10.02
C GLU A 64 -5.26 16.24 -10.39
N LYS A 65 -5.50 15.67 -11.56
CA LYS A 65 -4.74 14.51 -12.07
C LYS A 65 -3.29 14.89 -12.33
N LYS A 66 -2.38 14.28 -11.57
CA LYS A 66 -0.94 14.42 -11.77
C LYS A 66 -0.45 13.44 -12.84
N PRO A 67 0.25 13.89 -13.90
CA PRO A 67 0.78 12.98 -14.91
C PRO A 67 1.80 12.02 -14.29
N TYR A 68 1.69 10.74 -14.64
CA TYR A 68 2.72 9.75 -14.32
C TYR A 68 3.90 9.94 -15.27
N THR A 69 5.00 10.52 -14.76
CA THR A 69 6.14 10.94 -15.60
C THR A 69 7.34 10.00 -15.51
N LYS A 70 7.46 9.23 -14.43
CA LYS A 70 8.55 8.29 -14.18
C LYS A 70 8.16 7.29 -13.11
N GLN A 71 8.91 6.20 -13.06
CA GLN A 71 8.86 5.23 -11.96
C GLN A 71 9.17 5.92 -10.62
N LEU A 72 8.34 5.65 -9.61
CA LEU A 72 8.44 6.23 -8.26
C LEU A 72 9.08 5.27 -7.27
N TYR A 73 8.90 3.95 -7.45
CA TYR A 73 9.65 2.96 -6.68
C TYR A 73 11.09 2.82 -7.15
N ALA A 74 11.96 2.48 -6.22
CA ALA A 74 13.25 1.88 -6.53
C ALA A 74 13.24 0.40 -6.16
N LYS A 75 14.04 -0.38 -6.90
CA LYS A 75 14.20 -1.82 -6.70
C LYS A 75 15.66 -2.11 -6.36
N ILE A 76 15.90 -2.82 -5.27
CA ILE A 76 17.20 -3.41 -4.93
C ILE A 76 16.95 -4.88 -4.63
N ASP A 77 17.59 -5.76 -5.38
CA ASP A 77 17.37 -7.21 -5.32
C ASP A 77 15.86 -7.54 -5.47
N ASN A 78 15.25 -8.10 -4.42
CA ASN A 78 13.84 -8.47 -4.37
C ASN A 78 12.96 -7.45 -3.64
N ASP A 79 13.55 -6.35 -3.16
CA ASP A 79 12.84 -5.32 -2.40
C ASP A 79 12.39 -4.17 -3.31
N TYR A 80 11.09 -3.88 -3.28
CA TYR A 80 10.48 -2.70 -3.87
C TYR A 80 10.26 -1.66 -2.78
N TYR A 81 10.67 -0.42 -3.01
CA TYR A 81 10.48 0.62 -2.01
C TYR A 81 10.20 2.01 -2.57
N TRP A 82 9.40 2.75 -1.83
CA TRP A 82 9.05 4.14 -2.08
C TRP A 82 9.51 5.01 -0.92
N LYS A 83 9.94 6.23 -1.23
CA LYS A 83 10.12 7.29 -0.23
C LYS A 83 8.91 8.20 -0.30
N ILE A 84 8.14 8.27 0.79
CA ILE A 84 6.89 9.04 0.87
C ILE A 84 6.95 9.83 2.18
N ASP A 85 6.88 11.16 2.10
CA ASP A 85 6.88 12.07 3.26
C ASP A 85 7.97 11.76 4.31
N GLY A 86 9.20 11.54 3.85
CA GLY A 86 10.36 11.23 4.72
C GLY A 86 10.39 9.80 5.27
N SER A 87 9.34 9.01 5.03
CA SER A 87 9.24 7.60 5.43
C SER A 87 9.51 6.67 4.24
N LYS A 88 9.81 5.39 4.55
CA LYS A 88 10.08 4.37 3.53
C LYS A 88 9.05 3.26 3.59
N LEU A 89 8.23 3.12 2.55
CA LEU A 89 7.39 1.93 2.33
C LEU A 89 8.23 0.87 1.61
N LEU A 90 8.15 -0.38 2.07
CA LEU A 90 8.82 -1.53 1.48
C LEU A 90 7.82 -2.65 1.24
N LEU A 91 7.90 -3.26 0.05
CA LEU A 91 7.21 -4.48 -0.33
C LEU A 91 8.22 -5.50 -0.84
N ARG A 92 8.08 -6.74 -0.41
CA ARG A 92 8.85 -7.88 -0.93
C ARG A 92 8.07 -9.18 -0.74
N TYR A 93 8.39 -10.19 -1.53
CA TYR A 93 7.89 -11.54 -1.24
C TYR A 93 8.80 -12.20 -0.19
N ASN A 94 8.19 -12.79 0.84
CA ASN A 94 8.86 -13.54 1.88
C ASN A 94 8.69 -15.03 1.63
N GLU A 95 9.74 -15.67 1.10
CA GLU A 95 9.78 -17.09 0.74
C GLU A 95 9.52 -18.02 1.93
N ILE A 96 9.98 -17.64 3.14
CA ILE A 96 9.85 -18.47 4.34
C ILE A 96 8.39 -18.50 4.82
N GLU A 97 7.74 -17.34 4.80
CA GLU A 97 6.36 -17.16 5.26
C GLU A 97 5.33 -17.44 4.16
N ASN A 98 5.78 -17.59 2.91
CA ASN A 98 4.96 -17.70 1.71
C ASN A 98 3.89 -16.58 1.65
N ALA A 99 4.35 -15.33 1.79
CA ALA A 99 3.49 -14.16 1.95
C ALA A 99 4.20 -12.90 1.44
N THR A 100 3.42 -11.89 1.03
CA THR A 100 3.96 -10.56 0.75
C THR A 100 4.20 -9.81 2.06
N GLU A 101 5.43 -9.36 2.28
CA GLU A 101 5.80 -8.55 3.43
C GLU A 101 5.63 -7.07 3.10
N ILE A 102 4.91 -6.36 3.96
CA ILE A 102 4.73 -4.91 3.90
C ILE A 102 5.27 -4.26 5.17
N ARG A 103 6.08 -3.22 4.99
CA ARG A 103 6.73 -2.51 6.09
C ARG A 103 6.85 -1.02 5.80
N ILE A 104 6.61 -0.19 6.81
CA ILE A 104 6.99 1.21 6.81
C ILE A 104 8.11 1.45 7.82
N LYS A 105 9.12 2.22 7.42
CA LYS A 105 10.18 2.76 8.30
C LYS A 105 9.95 4.24 8.57
N GLU A 106 10.37 4.70 9.75
CA GLU A 106 10.19 6.04 10.33
C GLU A 106 8.77 6.31 10.87
N ASN A 107 7.78 6.48 10.00
CA ASN A 107 6.38 6.70 10.41
C ASN A 107 5.53 5.45 10.21
N LYS A 108 4.58 5.16 11.10
CA LYS A 108 3.64 4.04 10.92
C LYS A 108 2.48 4.38 9.99
N GLU A 109 2.32 5.65 9.63
CA GLU A 109 1.26 6.17 8.77
C GLU A 109 1.86 6.92 7.56
N LEU A 110 1.30 6.69 6.37
CA LEU A 110 1.67 7.35 5.11
C LEU A 110 0.43 7.86 4.41
N ASN A 111 0.49 9.08 3.87
CA ASN A 111 -0.49 9.57 2.90
C ASN A 111 0.04 9.31 1.48
N ILE A 112 -0.63 8.42 0.75
CA ILE A 112 -0.14 7.91 -0.52
C ILE A 112 -0.96 8.51 -1.66
N GLU A 113 -0.29 9.18 -2.60
CA GLU A 113 -0.91 9.71 -3.82
C GLU A 113 -1.23 8.60 -4.83
N ILE A 114 -2.18 8.86 -5.74
CA ILE A 114 -2.65 7.89 -6.73
C ILE A 114 -1.53 7.27 -7.57
N ASN A 115 -0.56 8.06 -8.02
CA ASN A 115 0.55 7.53 -8.83
C ASN A 115 1.39 6.49 -8.07
N TYR A 116 1.54 6.63 -6.76
CA TYR A 116 2.20 5.62 -5.92
C TYR A 116 1.29 4.41 -5.72
N ILE A 117 -0.02 4.63 -5.50
CA ILE A 117 -1.00 3.54 -5.34
C ILE A 117 -1.05 2.63 -6.56
N VAL A 118 -1.01 3.19 -7.78
CA VAL A 118 -0.98 2.39 -9.01
C VAL A 118 0.24 1.48 -9.05
N GLU A 119 1.44 1.99 -8.72
CA GLU A 119 2.63 1.15 -8.65
C GLU A 119 2.56 0.11 -7.52
N ILE A 120 2.05 0.49 -6.34
CA ILE A 120 1.86 -0.44 -5.22
C ILE A 120 0.94 -1.60 -5.62
N ILE A 121 -0.19 -1.32 -6.27
CA ILE A 121 -1.11 -2.35 -6.79
C ILE A 121 -0.38 -3.30 -7.74
N GLN A 122 0.33 -2.76 -8.74
CA GLN A 122 1.06 -3.58 -9.71
C GLN A 122 2.13 -4.47 -9.05
N ILE A 123 2.84 -3.94 -8.05
CA ILE A 123 3.83 -4.72 -7.30
C ILE A 123 3.16 -5.78 -6.42
N LEU A 124 2.06 -5.45 -5.75
CA LEU A 124 1.30 -6.40 -4.95
C LEU A 124 0.80 -7.57 -5.82
N GLU A 125 0.22 -7.29 -7.00
CA GLU A 125 -0.18 -8.30 -7.98
C GLU A 125 1.00 -9.13 -8.48
N HIS A 126 2.15 -8.48 -8.75
CA HIS A 126 3.36 -9.16 -9.18
C HIS A 126 3.90 -10.14 -8.13
N LEU A 127 3.84 -9.77 -6.85
CA LEU A 127 4.26 -10.59 -5.72
C LEU A 127 3.21 -11.67 -5.37
N ASN A 128 1.98 -11.59 -5.92
CA ASN A 128 0.88 -12.51 -5.63
C ASN A 128 0.84 -13.75 -6.54
N ARG A 129 1.98 -14.40 -6.79
CA ARG A 129 2.07 -15.55 -7.71
C ARG A 129 1.79 -16.87 -7.01
#